data_AF-A0A1H9DLM1-F1
#
_entry.id   AF-A0A1H9DLM1-F1
#
_cell.length_a   1.000
_cell.length_b   1.000
_cell.length_c   1.000
_cell.angle_alpha   90.00
_cell.angle_beta   90.00
_cell.angle_gamma   90.00
#
_symmetry.space_group_name_H-M   'P 1'
#
loop_
_entity.id
_entity.type
_entity.pdbx_description
1 polymer ?
#
loop_
_entity_poly.entity_id
_entity_poly.type
_entity_poly.pdbx_seq_one_letter_code
_entity_poly.pdbx_strand_id
1 'polypeptide(L)'
;MKKIIFTCLLLIGFATTSFAQSDKIKEIATEKVEELNAQIIKGDASAALTDAQKEEIATIHINRIKEYRKAKKSGSSDEELKAVNKKYFKQIFSEVLTKEQRLANKAGKDK
;
A
#
# COMPACT_ATOMS: atom_id res chain seq x y z
N MET A 1 2.15 -41.86 -32.57
CA MET A 1 1.29 -40.77 -32.06
C MET A 1 0.83 -41.08 -30.63
N LYS A 2 1.62 -40.75 -29.60
CA LYS A 2 1.21 -40.97 -28.18
C LYS A 2 1.98 -40.13 -27.14
N LYS A 3 2.74 -39.11 -27.57
CA LYS A 3 3.60 -38.30 -26.68
C LYS A 3 3.26 -36.81 -26.63
N ILE A 4 2.27 -36.34 -27.41
CA ILE A 4 1.93 -34.91 -27.50
C ILE A 4 0.86 -34.51 -26.48
N ILE A 5 0.10 -35.46 -25.93
CA ILE A 5 -1.02 -35.16 -25.02
C ILE A 5 -0.52 -34.74 -23.62
N PHE A 6 0.67 -35.15 -23.21
CA PHE A 6 1.19 -34.83 -21.87
C PHE A 6 1.79 -33.41 -21.73
N THR A 7 2.02 -32.70 -22.83
CA THR A 7 2.62 -31.35 -22.78
C THR A 7 1.58 -30.25 -22.56
N CYS A 8 0.32 -30.46 -22.96
CA CYS A 8 -0.74 -29.45 -22.79
C CYS A 8 -1.30 -29.33 -21.36
N LEU A 9 -1.10 -30.35 -20.52
CA LEU A 9 -1.62 -30.37 -19.14
C LEU A 9 -0.77 -29.56 -18.14
N LEU A 10 0.43 -29.13 -18.53
CA LEU A 10 1.35 -28.39 -17.65
C LEU A 10 1.15 -26.86 -17.72
N LEU A 11 0.37 -26.37 -18.69
CA LEU A 11 0.17 -24.93 -18.93
C LEU A 11 -1.04 -24.31 -18.18
N ILE A 12 -1.89 -25.12 -17.52
CA ILE A 12 -3.10 -24.64 -16.85
C ILE A 12 -2.84 -24.27 -15.36
N GLY A 13 -1.66 -24.60 -14.82
CA GLY A 13 -1.35 -24.48 -13.39
C GLY A 13 -1.01 -23.07 -12.85
N PHE A 14 -0.91 -22.03 -13.68
CA PHE A 14 -0.43 -20.70 -13.25
C PHE A 14 -1.49 -19.60 -13.14
N ALA A 15 -2.77 -19.87 -13.43
CA ALA A 15 -3.80 -18.82 -13.50
C ALA A 15 -4.42 -18.41 -12.14
N THR A 16 -4.17 -19.14 -11.05
CA THR A 16 -4.86 -18.91 -9.76
C THR A 16 -4.05 -18.16 -8.71
N THR A 17 -2.78 -17.84 -8.95
CA THR A 17 -1.91 -17.19 -7.94
C THR A 17 -2.07 -15.66 -7.88
N SER A 18 -2.76 -15.05 -8.84
CA SER A 18 -2.92 -13.60 -8.94
C SER A 18 -3.93 -13.02 -7.93
N PHE A 19 -4.94 -13.78 -7.53
CA PHE A 19 -5.98 -13.33 -6.59
C PHE A 19 -5.45 -13.20 -5.16
N ALA A 20 -4.70 -14.20 -4.68
CA ALA A 20 -4.14 -14.20 -3.32
C ALA A 20 -3.14 -13.03 -3.08
N GLN A 21 -2.42 -12.59 -4.10
CA GLN A 21 -1.52 -11.44 -3.99
C GLN A 21 -2.29 -10.11 -3.85
N SER A 22 -3.46 -10.00 -4.46
CA SER A 22 -4.32 -8.81 -4.38
C SER A 22 -4.85 -8.62 -2.95
N ASP A 23 -5.31 -9.70 -2.32
CA ASP A 23 -5.92 -9.65 -0.98
C ASP A 23 -4.89 -9.28 0.10
N LYS A 24 -3.67 -9.85 0.03
CA LYS A 24 -2.59 -9.47 0.95
C LYS A 24 -2.13 -8.02 0.79
N ILE A 25 -2.18 -7.45 -0.43
CA ILE A 25 -1.84 -6.02 -0.62
C ILE A 25 -2.91 -5.13 0.00
N LYS A 26 -4.19 -5.51 -0.11
CA LYS A 26 -5.29 -4.77 0.52
C LYS A 26 -5.19 -4.81 2.04
N GLU A 27 -4.93 -5.98 2.62
CA GLU A 27 -4.73 -6.15 4.07
C GLU A 27 -3.62 -5.23 4.59
N ILE A 28 -2.43 -5.25 3.99
CA ILE A 28 -1.33 -4.36 4.36
C ILE A 28 -1.71 -2.88 4.19
N ALA A 29 -2.49 -2.54 3.17
CA ALA A 29 -2.93 -1.16 2.98
C ALA A 29 -3.90 -0.73 4.09
N THR A 30 -4.85 -1.59 4.48
CA THR A 30 -5.77 -1.37 5.61
C THR A 30 -5.01 -1.20 6.91
N GLU A 31 -4.08 -2.11 7.25
CA GLU A 31 -3.25 -2.00 8.45
C GLU A 31 -2.52 -0.65 8.51
N LYS A 32 -1.97 -0.19 7.37
CA LYS A 32 -1.25 1.09 7.31
C LYS A 32 -2.18 2.29 7.49
N VAL A 33 -3.43 2.21 7.02
CA VAL A 33 -4.45 3.23 7.27
C VAL A 33 -4.85 3.26 8.74
N GLU A 34 -5.04 2.09 9.35
CA GLU A 34 -5.39 1.95 10.76
C GLU A 34 -4.27 2.46 11.66
N GLU A 35 -3.01 2.09 11.39
CA GLU A 35 -1.83 2.61 12.10
C GLU A 35 -1.76 4.14 12.02
N LEU A 36 -1.96 4.72 10.83
CA LEU A 36 -1.95 6.16 10.64
C LEU A 36 -3.09 6.84 11.40
N ASN A 37 -4.30 6.31 11.33
CA ASN A 37 -5.45 6.85 12.05
C ASN A 37 -5.25 6.75 13.57
N ALA A 38 -4.73 5.63 14.06
CA ALA A 38 -4.41 5.44 15.47
C ALA A 38 -3.37 6.47 15.95
N GLN A 39 -2.34 6.75 15.16
CA GLN A 39 -1.35 7.80 15.45
C GLN A 39 -2.00 9.18 15.49
N ILE A 40 -2.86 9.51 14.52
CA ILE A 40 -3.59 10.79 14.50
C ILE A 40 -4.47 10.93 15.75
N ILE A 41 -5.28 9.91 16.07
CA ILE A 41 -6.16 9.90 17.24
C ILE A 41 -5.37 10.02 18.55
N LYS A 42 -4.20 9.37 18.65
CA LYS A 42 -3.31 9.50 19.82
C LYS A 42 -2.79 10.94 20.00
N GLY A 43 -2.58 11.65 18.90
CA GLY A 43 -2.25 13.07 18.91
C GLY A 43 -3.43 13.94 19.32
N ASP A 44 -4.53 13.79 18.58
CA ASP A 44 -5.81 14.51 18.74
C ASP A 44 -6.96 13.62 18.24
N ALA A 45 -7.83 13.20 19.15
CA ALA A 45 -8.97 12.33 18.84
C ALA A 45 -10.00 12.99 17.90
N SER A 46 -10.10 14.32 17.90
CA SER A 46 -11.02 15.06 17.03
C SER A 46 -10.54 15.10 15.57
N ALA A 47 -9.26 14.82 15.34
CA ALA A 47 -8.63 14.83 14.02
C ALA A 47 -8.73 13.48 13.30
N ALA A 48 -9.52 12.51 13.78
CA ALA A 48 -9.66 11.19 13.17
C ALA A 48 -9.94 11.26 11.64
N LEU A 49 -9.41 10.29 10.90
CA LEU A 49 -9.64 10.20 9.45
C LEU A 49 -11.12 9.92 9.16
N THR A 50 -11.67 10.60 8.15
CA THR A 50 -12.98 10.26 7.60
C THR A 50 -12.89 8.96 6.80
N ASP A 51 -14.02 8.28 6.59
CA ASP A 51 -14.03 7.03 5.83
C ASP A 51 -13.58 7.23 4.38
N ALA A 52 -13.95 8.37 3.76
CA ALA A 52 -13.45 8.73 2.44
C ALA A 52 -11.91 8.89 2.41
N GLN A 53 -11.33 9.55 3.42
CA GLN A 53 -9.87 9.66 3.54
C GLN A 53 -9.22 8.28 3.73
N LYS A 54 -9.83 7.39 4.53
CA LYS A 54 -9.31 6.03 4.74
C LYS A 54 -9.28 5.23 3.43
N GLU A 55 -10.35 5.28 2.64
CA GLU A 55 -10.43 4.61 1.33
C GLU A 55 -9.39 5.15 0.34
N GLU A 56 -9.22 6.48 0.31
CA GLU A 56 -8.24 7.13 -0.56
C GLU A 56 -6.80 6.75 -0.16
N ILE A 57 -6.47 6.79 1.14
CA ILE A 57 -5.15 6.42 1.65
C ILE A 57 -4.87 4.93 1.42
N ALA A 58 -5.87 4.06 1.59
CA ALA A 58 -5.74 2.64 1.26
C ALA A 58 -5.39 2.44 -0.21
N THR A 59 -6.08 3.14 -1.11
CA THR A 59 -5.80 3.10 -2.56
C THR A 59 -4.38 3.58 -2.87
N ILE A 60 -3.95 4.67 -2.23
CA ILE A 60 -2.58 5.17 -2.36
C ILE A 60 -1.55 4.14 -1.88
N HIS A 61 -1.78 3.47 -0.75
CA HIS A 61 -0.90 2.41 -0.24
C HIS A 61 -0.86 1.19 -1.15
N ILE A 62 -1.99 0.76 -1.71
CA ILE A 62 -2.05 -0.32 -2.71
C ILE A 62 -1.15 0.01 -3.90
N ASN A 63 -1.28 1.23 -4.44
CA ASN A 63 -0.49 1.69 -5.58
C ASN A 63 1.00 1.78 -5.24
N ARG A 64 1.35 2.34 -4.08
CA ARG A 64 2.72 2.37 -3.56
C ARG A 64 3.33 0.97 -3.49
N ILE A 65 2.62 0.01 -2.90
CA ILE A 65 3.12 -1.36 -2.72
C ILE A 65 3.34 -2.03 -4.09
N LYS A 66 2.41 -1.84 -5.04
CA LYS A 66 2.54 -2.36 -6.41
C LYS A 66 3.74 -1.76 -7.12
N GLU A 67 3.89 -0.43 -7.11
CA GLU A 67 5.00 0.27 -7.77
C GLU A 67 6.35 -0.09 -7.13
N TYR A 68 6.43 -0.11 -5.80
CA TYR A 68 7.65 -0.49 -5.07
C TYR A 68 8.06 -1.93 -5.37
N ARG A 69 7.12 -2.89 -5.36
CA ARG A 69 7.42 -4.30 -5.69
C ARG A 69 7.87 -4.44 -7.14
N LYS A 70 7.29 -3.68 -8.07
CA LYS A 70 7.69 -3.67 -9.48
C LYS A 70 9.11 -3.14 -9.63
N ALA A 71 9.43 -1.98 -9.03
CA ALA A 71 10.76 -1.37 -9.06
C ALA A 71 11.82 -2.29 -8.42
N LYS A 72 11.51 -2.90 -7.28
CA LYS A 72 12.41 -3.86 -6.62
C LYS A 72 12.68 -5.08 -7.50
N LYS A 73 11.66 -5.59 -8.19
CA LYS A 73 11.81 -6.74 -9.12
C LYS A 73 12.63 -6.37 -10.36
N SER A 74 12.59 -5.11 -10.81
CA SER A 74 13.43 -4.64 -11.93
C SER A 74 14.87 -4.30 -11.53
N GLY A 75 15.26 -4.52 -10.27
CA GLY A 75 16.61 -4.24 -9.80
C GLY A 75 16.90 -2.76 -9.59
N SER A 76 15.87 -1.94 -9.34
CA SER A 76 16.04 -0.53 -9.01
C SER A 76 16.91 -0.31 -7.79
N SER A 77 17.63 0.82 -7.77
CA SER A 77 18.49 1.19 -6.65
C SER A 77 17.68 1.60 -5.41
N ASP A 78 18.32 1.65 -4.26
CA ASP A 78 17.68 2.11 -3.02
C ASP A 78 17.18 3.56 -3.11
N GLU A 79 17.87 4.41 -3.86
CA GLU A 79 17.46 5.80 -4.13
C GLU A 79 16.16 5.86 -4.94
N GLU A 80 16.03 5.02 -5.97
CA GLU A 80 14.81 4.92 -6.77
C GLU A 80 13.64 4.39 -5.95
N LEU A 81 13.89 3.37 -5.11
CA LEU A 81 12.89 2.84 -4.19
C LEU A 81 12.44 3.87 -3.14
N LYS A 82 13.38 4.69 -2.63
CA LYS A 82 13.06 5.84 -1.76
C LYS A 82 12.22 6.89 -2.50
N ALA A 83 12.50 7.14 -3.78
CA ALA A 83 11.72 8.08 -4.59
C ALA A 83 10.27 7.62 -4.76
N VAL A 84 10.03 6.32 -5.01
CA VAL A 84 8.67 5.73 -5.03
C VAL A 84 7.95 5.99 -3.71
N ASN A 85 8.59 5.67 -2.58
CA ASN A 85 7.97 5.91 -1.27
C ASN A 85 7.68 7.40 -1.04
N LYS A 86 8.63 8.29 -1.37
CA LYS A 86 8.49 9.74 -1.22
C LYS A 86 7.33 10.29 -2.03
N LYS A 87 7.17 9.84 -3.29
CA LYS A 87 6.05 10.21 -4.18
C LYS A 87 4.70 9.93 -3.51
N TYR A 88 4.48 8.70 -3.05
CA TYR A 88 3.19 8.30 -2.48
C TYR A 88 2.95 8.86 -1.07
N PHE A 89 3.98 8.96 -0.24
CA PHE A 89 3.83 9.63 1.06
C PHE A 89 3.54 11.12 0.91
N LYS A 90 4.09 11.79 -0.10
CA LYS A 90 3.72 13.18 -0.40
C LYS A 90 2.21 13.29 -0.69
N GLN A 91 1.63 12.39 -1.48
CA GLN A 91 0.19 12.39 -1.75
C GLN A 91 -0.62 12.26 -0.45
N ILE A 92 -0.30 11.28 0.40
CA ILE A 92 -0.99 11.11 1.69
C ILE A 92 -0.87 12.37 2.54
N PHE A 93 0.35 12.81 2.83
CA PHE A 93 0.57 13.86 3.81
C PHE A 93 0.25 15.25 3.28
N SER A 94 0.42 15.54 1.99
CA SER A 94 0.21 16.89 1.44
C SER A 94 -1.15 17.08 0.79
N GLU A 95 -1.74 16.03 0.20
CA GLU A 95 -2.96 16.14 -0.62
C GLU A 95 -4.20 15.60 0.12
N VAL A 96 -4.06 14.50 0.89
CA VAL A 96 -5.22 13.88 1.58
C VAL A 96 -5.41 14.38 3.01
N LEU A 97 -4.31 14.48 3.78
CA LEU A 97 -4.41 14.93 5.17
C LEU A 97 -4.52 16.44 5.30
N THR A 98 -5.35 16.89 6.25
CA THR A 98 -5.38 18.30 6.65
C THR A 98 -4.13 18.68 7.44
N LYS A 99 -3.95 19.99 7.66
CA LYS A 99 -2.83 20.48 8.47
C LYS A 99 -2.94 19.99 9.91
N GLU A 100 -4.15 19.99 10.45
CA GLU A 100 -4.48 19.56 11.80
C GLU A 100 -4.17 18.06 11.97
N GLN A 101 -4.58 17.23 11.00
CA GLN A 101 -4.28 15.80 10.96
C GLN A 101 -2.77 15.52 10.89
N ARG A 102 -2.02 16.30 10.10
CA ARG A 102 -0.55 16.18 10.07
C ARG A 102 0.08 16.50 11.41
N LEU A 103 -0.39 17.55 12.09
CA LEU A 103 0.11 17.96 13.40
C LEU A 103 -0.24 16.91 14.47
N ALA A 104 -1.48 16.41 14.45
CA ALA A 104 -1.94 15.34 15.32
C ALA A 104 -1.09 14.06 15.12
N ASN A 105 -0.86 13.64 13.88
CA ASN A 105 0.03 12.51 13.58
C ASN A 105 1.45 12.70 14.17
N LYS A 106 2.02 13.91 14.04
CA LYS A 106 3.34 14.21 14.62
C LYS A 106 3.30 14.08 16.15
N ALA A 107 2.33 14.73 16.80
CA ALA A 107 2.15 14.66 18.25
C ALA A 107 1.90 13.24 18.76
N GLY A 108 1.17 12.41 17.99
CA GLY A 108 0.90 11.02 18.33
C GLY A 108 2.12 10.11 18.24
N LYS A 109 3.10 10.43 17.39
CA LYS A 109 4.39 9.71 17.30
C LYS A 109 5.36 10.05 18.42
N ASP A 110 5.28 11.26 18.95
CA ASP A 110 6.17 11.75 20.01
C ASP A 110 5.67 11.35 21.42
N LYS A 111 4.44 10.83 21.52
CA LYS A 111 3.85 10.20 22.72
C LYS A 111 4.04 8.69 22.67
#